data_AF-A0A0B7ART0-F1
#
_entry.id   AF-A0A0B7ART0-F1
#
_cell.length_a   1.000
_cell.length_b   1.000
_cell.length_c   1.000
_cell.angle_alpha   90.00
_cell.angle_beta   90.00
_cell.angle_gamma   90.00
#
_symmetry.space_group_name_H-M   'P 1'
#
loop_
_entity.id
_entity.type
_entity.pdbx_description
1 polymer ?
#
loop_
_entity_poly.entity_id
_entity_poly.type
_entity_poly.pdbx_seq_one_letter_code
_entity_poly.pdbx_strand_id
1 'polypeptide(L)'
;KISSINRTQAGNYTCKAQSQLRVSGRTAQFVTSQASMFVYIQYKPGAASIGDVPDLDIGERLDISCTAFPTGYPEATYIWSKDGKKLGPSRQTLTIASLA
;
A
#
# COMPACT_ATOMS: atom_id res chain seq x y z
N LYS A 1 6.83 22.00 -3.61
CA LYS A 1 6.69 21.58 -2.20
C LYS A 1 5.33 20.92 -2.04
N ILE A 2 5.27 19.66 -1.62
CA ILE A 2 3.99 19.01 -1.24
C ILE A 2 3.75 19.38 0.23
N SER A 3 2.78 20.25 0.49
CA SER A 3 2.50 20.80 1.84
C SER A 3 1.57 19.93 2.69
N SER A 4 0.77 19.08 2.05
CA SER A 4 -0.09 18.10 2.71
C SER A 4 0.02 16.77 1.98
N ILE A 5 0.57 15.76 2.65
CA ILE A 5 0.81 14.42 2.10
C ILE A 5 -0.51 13.64 2.10
N ASN A 6 -0.89 13.11 0.95
CA ASN A 6 -2.07 12.25 0.76
C ASN A 6 -1.65 11.00 -0.02
N ARG A 7 -2.21 9.83 0.33
CA ARG A 7 -1.98 8.55 -0.38
C ARG A 7 -2.14 8.64 -1.91
N THR A 8 -2.99 9.53 -2.42
CA THR A 8 -3.22 9.71 -3.87
C THR A 8 -2.07 10.42 -4.59
N GLN A 9 -1.09 10.98 -3.86
CA GLN A 9 0.07 11.67 -4.44
C GLN A 9 1.23 10.73 -4.76
N ALA A 10 1.11 9.42 -4.50
CA ALA A 10 2.12 8.44 -4.90
C ALA A 10 2.17 8.35 -6.43
N GLY A 11 3.37 8.31 -7.01
CA GLY A 11 3.53 8.25 -8.45
C GLY A 11 4.86 8.77 -8.97
N ASN A 12 4.98 8.90 -10.29
CA ASN A 12 6.17 9.41 -10.95
C ASN A 12 6.17 10.95 -10.97
N TYR A 13 7.28 11.53 -10.49
CA TYR A 13 7.53 12.95 -10.53
C TYR A 13 8.71 13.22 -11.45
N THR A 14 8.57 14.21 -12.33
CA THR A 14 9.63 14.65 -13.23
C THR A 14 9.94 16.12 -12.97
N CYS A 15 11.20 16.40 -12.63
CA CYS A 15 11.73 17.75 -12.60
C CYS A 15 12.25 18.09 -13.99
N LYS A 16 11.87 19.25 -14.52
CA LYS A 16 12.38 19.80 -15.78
C LYS A 16 13.06 21.13 -15.50
N ALA A 17 14.31 21.26 -15.92
CA ALA A 17 15.07 22.50 -15.83
C ALA A 17 15.32 23.00 -17.25
N GLN A 18 15.00 24.26 -17.50
CA GLN A 18 15.25 24.91 -18.78
C GLN A 18 16.24 26.05 -18.56
N SER A 19 17.30 26.08 -19.36
CA SER A 19 18.31 27.14 -19.36
C SER A 19 18.38 27.81 -20.73
N GLN A 20 18.74 29.09 -20.76
CA GLN A 20 19.00 29.81 -21.99
C GLN A 20 20.52 29.86 -22.23
N LEU A 21 20.98 29.17 -23.26
CA LEU A 21 22.37 29.19 -23.70
C LEU A 21 22.58 30.35 -24.68
N ARG A 22 23.46 31.29 -24.30
CA ARG A 22 23.92 32.36 -25.18
C ARG A 22 25.40 32.16 -25.49
N VAL A 23 25.68 31.81 -26.74
CA VAL A 23 27.04 31.70 -27.27
C VAL A 23 27.31 32.94 -28.12
N SER A 24 28.47 33.58 -27.94
CA SER A 24 28.84 34.78 -28.70
C SER A 24 28.71 34.54 -30.22
N GLY A 25 28.06 35.46 -30.94
CA GLY A 25 27.82 35.34 -32.38
C GLY A 25 26.71 34.36 -32.78
N ARG A 26 25.96 33.78 -31.84
CA ARG A 26 24.82 32.89 -32.10
C ARG A 26 23.54 33.38 -31.43
N THR A 27 22.41 33.06 -32.04
CA THR A 27 21.09 33.28 -31.44
C THR A 27 20.96 32.44 -30.16
N ALA A 28 20.36 33.02 -29.13
CA ALA A 28 20.13 32.33 -27.87
C ALA A 28 19.26 31.08 -28.07
N GLN A 29 19.63 29.97 -27.42
CA GLN A 29 18.91 28.70 -27.49
C GLN A 29 18.41 28.30 -26.11
N PHE A 30 17.27 27.60 -26.04
CA PHE A 30 16.81 27.00 -24.78
C PHE A 30 17.18 25.52 -24.75
N VAL A 31 17.83 25.09 -23.68
CA VAL A 31 18.17 23.69 -23.42
C VAL A 31 17.35 23.21 -22.24
N THR A 32 16.76 22.02 -22.36
CA THR A 32 15.96 21.42 -21.29
C THR A 32 16.62 20.13 -20.83
N SER A 33 16.83 19.99 -19.53
CA SER A 33 17.20 18.75 -18.87
C SER A 33 16.06 18.27 -17.98
N GLN A 34 15.98 16.95 -17.76
CA GLN A 34 14.96 16.38 -16.90
C GLN A 34 15.49 15.23 -16.05
N ALA A 35 14.92 15.07 -14.87
CA ALA A 35 15.17 13.95 -13.97
C ALA A 35 13.83 13.45 -13.42
N SER A 36 13.67 12.13 -13.34
CA SER A 36 12.44 11.48 -12.87
C SER A 36 12.70 10.61 -11.65
N MET A 37 11.72 10.53 -10.75
CA MET A 37 11.72 9.61 -9.61
C MET A 37 10.31 9.13 -9.29
N PHE A 38 10.20 7.94 -8.71
CA PHE A 38 8.94 7.46 -8.14
C PHE A 38 8.86 7.89 -6.67
N VAL A 39 7.75 8.52 -6.29
CA VAL A 39 7.45 8.89 -4.91
C VAL A 39 6.50 7.87 -4.32
N TYR A 40 6.97 7.17 -3.29
CA TYR A 40 6.18 6.28 -2.46
C TYR A 40 5.57 7.06 -1.30
N ILE A 41 4.29 6.80 -1.00
CA ILE A 41 3.62 7.37 0.17
C ILE A 41 3.17 6.22 1.05
N GLN A 42 3.73 6.18 2.25
CA GLN A 42 3.40 5.18 3.25
C GLN A 42 2.19 5.65 4.04
N TYR A 43 1.29 4.71 4.31
CA TYR A 43 0.09 4.97 5.11
C TYR A 43 -0.38 3.68 5.78
N LYS A 44 -0.99 3.83 6.95
CA LYS A 44 -1.51 2.70 7.72
C LYS A 44 -2.68 2.04 6.97
N PRO A 45 -2.85 0.71 7.08
CA PRO A 45 -4.08 0.06 6.66
C PRO A 45 -5.28 0.65 7.41
N GLY A 46 -6.46 0.47 6.80
CA GLY A 46 -7.73 0.74 7.45
C GLY A 46 -8.06 -0.28 8.55
N ALA A 47 -9.29 -0.23 9.02
CA ALA A 47 -9.78 -1.19 10.00
C ALA A 47 -9.78 -2.61 9.39
N ALA A 48 -9.36 -3.59 10.19
CA ALA A 48 -9.45 -4.99 9.84
C ALA A 48 -10.91 -5.44 9.90
N SER A 49 -11.35 -6.18 8.89
CA SER A 49 -12.68 -6.78 8.81
C SER A 49 -12.56 -8.24 8.42
N ILE A 50 -13.28 -9.09 9.13
CA ILE A 50 -13.50 -10.49 8.74
C ILE A 50 -14.67 -10.47 7.75
N GLY A 51 -14.54 -11.21 6.64
CA GLY A 51 -15.63 -11.37 5.68
C GLY A 51 -16.79 -12.20 6.26
N ASP A 52 -17.82 -12.42 5.44
CA ASP A 52 -18.96 -13.24 5.84
C ASP A 52 -18.48 -14.66 6.19
N VAL A 53 -18.92 -15.12 7.36
CA VAL A 53 -18.63 -16.46 7.87
C VAL A 53 -19.94 -17.26 7.75
N PRO A 54 -19.96 -18.37 6.98
CA PRO A 54 -21.15 -19.19 6.87
C PRO A 54 -21.45 -19.91 8.20
N ASP A 55 -22.68 -20.36 8.35
CA ASP A 55 -23.03 -21.33 9.39
C ASP A 55 -22.32 -22.67 9.06
N LEU A 56 -21.75 -23.30 10.08
CA LEU A 56 -21.03 -24.57 9.95
C LEU A 56 -21.59 -25.61 10.92
N ASP A 57 -21.57 -26.86 10.47
CA ASP A 57 -21.84 -28.02 11.31
C ASP A 57 -20.59 -28.50 12.06
N ILE A 58 -20.81 -29.27 13.12
CA ILE A 58 -19.73 -29.87 13.92
C ILE A 58 -18.91 -30.80 13.01
N GLY A 59 -17.59 -30.64 13.04
CA GLY A 59 -16.65 -31.44 12.24
C GLY A 59 -16.25 -30.79 10.92
N GLU A 60 -16.91 -29.70 10.52
CA GLU A 60 -16.58 -29.00 9.28
C GLU A 60 -15.32 -28.12 9.41
N ARG A 61 -14.67 -27.89 8.27
CA ARG A 61 -13.49 -27.03 8.16
C ARG A 61 -13.92 -25.63 7.76
N LEU A 62 -13.47 -24.63 8.51
CA LEU A 62 -13.71 -23.21 8.20
C LEU A 62 -12.45 -22.51 7.75
N ASP A 63 -12.53 -21.80 6.63
CA ASP A 63 -11.51 -20.86 6.18
C ASP A 63 -12.10 -19.44 6.21
N ILE A 64 -11.58 -18.58 7.10
CA ILE A 64 -11.98 -17.17 7.17
C ILE A 64 -10.83 -16.27 6.75
N SER A 65 -11.16 -15.19 6.05
CA SER A 65 -10.18 -14.22 5.57
C SER A 65 -10.38 -12.86 6.22
N CYS A 66 -9.27 -12.22 6.57
CA CYS A 66 -9.22 -10.88 7.12
C CYS A 66 -8.77 -9.89 6.04
N THR A 67 -9.44 -8.75 5.94
CA THR A 67 -9.14 -7.70 4.97
C THR A 67 -9.04 -6.35 5.66
N ALA A 68 -8.34 -5.40 5.05
CA ALA A 68 -8.31 -4.01 5.51
C ALA A 68 -8.48 -3.07 4.31
N PHE A 69 -9.35 -2.08 4.44
CA PHE A 69 -9.52 -1.04 3.41
C PHE A 69 -9.28 0.36 3.98
N PRO A 70 -8.27 1.10 3.49
CA PRO A 70 -7.29 0.68 2.48
C PRO A 70 -6.32 -0.39 3.01
N THR A 71 -5.63 -1.11 2.12
CA THR A 71 -4.70 -2.20 2.48
C THR A 71 -3.42 -1.73 3.18
N GLY A 72 -3.13 -0.43 3.14
CA GLY A 72 -1.87 0.13 3.64
C GLY A 72 -0.76 0.07 2.60
N TYR A 73 0.26 0.91 2.78
CA TYR A 73 1.51 0.82 2.02
C TYR A 73 2.72 1.01 2.95
N PRO A 74 3.69 0.07 2.99
CA PRO A 74 3.67 -1.25 2.34
C PRO A 74 2.48 -2.13 2.77
N GLU A 75 2.29 -3.25 2.08
CA GLU A 75 1.15 -4.14 2.31
C GLU A 75 1.06 -4.59 3.79
N ALA A 76 -0.16 -4.57 4.33
CA ALA A 76 -0.39 -4.91 5.72
C ALA A 76 -0.11 -6.39 6.04
N THR A 77 0.27 -6.64 7.29
CA THR A 77 0.40 -7.97 7.87
C THR A 77 -0.81 -8.26 8.77
N TYR A 78 -1.40 -9.44 8.62
CA TYR A 78 -2.60 -9.84 9.35
C TYR A 78 -2.27 -10.78 10.51
N ILE A 79 -2.87 -10.53 11.69
CA ILE A 79 -2.67 -11.34 12.90
C ILE A 79 -4.05 -11.79 13.39
N TRP A 80 -4.19 -13.09 13.62
CA TRP A 80 -5.40 -13.68 14.19
C TRP A 80 -5.25 -13.87 15.71
N SER A 81 -6.26 -13.45 16.46
CA SER A 81 -6.33 -13.62 17.90
C SER A 81 -7.74 -13.96 18.35
N LYS A 82 -7.85 -14.83 19.36
CA LYS A 82 -9.10 -15.10 20.07
C LYS A 82 -8.84 -14.90 21.56
N ASP A 83 -9.70 -14.16 22.24
CA ASP A 83 -9.62 -13.90 23.68
C ASP A 83 -8.23 -13.38 24.12
N GLY A 84 -7.63 -12.51 23.30
CA GLY A 84 -6.30 -11.93 23.55
C GLY A 84 -5.12 -12.84 23.25
N LYS A 85 -5.34 -14.10 22.84
CA LYS A 85 -4.27 -15.05 22.47
C LYS A 85 -4.11 -15.14 20.96
N LYS A 86 -2.87 -15.00 20.48
CA LYS A 86 -2.51 -15.19 19.06
C LYS A 86 -2.74 -16.65 18.65
N LEU A 87 -3.47 -16.85 17.55
CA LEU A 87 -3.88 -18.19 17.08
C LEU A 87 -2.85 -18.87 16.16
N GLY A 88 -1.87 -18.13 15.65
CA GLY A 88 -0.91 -18.70 14.71
C GLY A 88 -0.01 -17.66 14.06
N PRO A 89 0.69 -18.02 12.96
CA PRO A 89 1.53 -17.08 12.24
C PRO A 89 0.70 -15.95 11.62
N SER A 90 1.39 -14.87 11.25
CA SER A 90 0.73 -13.77 10.57
C SER A 90 0.33 -14.19 9.16
N ARG A 91 -0.98 -14.28 8.89
CA ARG A 91 -1.57 -14.73 7.63
C ARG A 91 -2.91 -14.05 7.42
N GLN A 92 -3.25 -13.80 6.16
CA GLN A 92 -4.54 -13.21 5.80
C GLN A 92 -5.71 -14.15 6.07
N THR A 93 -5.52 -15.45 5.81
CA THR A 93 -6.53 -16.50 6.04
C THR A 93 -6.19 -17.30 7.30
N LEU A 94 -7.22 -17.55 8.12
CA LEU A 94 -7.19 -18.51 9.23
C LEU A 94 -8.01 -19.73 8.85
N THR A 95 -7.40 -20.90 8.99
CA THR A 95 -8.08 -22.20 8.87
C THR A 95 -8.37 -22.73 10.26
N ILE A 96 -9.63 -23.02 10.53
CA ILE A 96 -10.08 -23.78 11.69
C ILE A 96 -10.37 -25.19 11.18
N ALA A 97 -9.46 -26.12 11.46
CA ALA A 97 -9.70 -27.55 11.24
C ALA A 97 -10.68 -28.06 12.30
N SER A 98 -11.44 -29.11 11.96
CA SER A 98 -12.53 -29.67 12.78
C SER A 98 -12.26 -29.59 14.28
N LEU A 99 -13.15 -28.93 15.02
CA LEU A 99 -13.22 -29.08 16.47
C LEU A 99 -13.72 -30.50 16.74
N ALA A 100 -12.79 -31.37 17.12
CA ALA A 100 -13.14 -32.67 17.72
C ALA A 100 -13.71 -32.47 19.13
#